data_AF-A0AAE3KX63-F1
#
_entry.id   AF-A0AAE3KX63-F1
#
_cell.length_a   1.000
_cell.length_b   1.000
_cell.length_c   1.000
_cell.angle_alpha   90.00
_cell.angle_beta   90.00
_cell.angle_gamma   90.00
#
_symmetry.space_group_name_H-M   'P 1'
#
loop_
_entity.id
_entity.type
_entity.pdbx_description
1 polymer ?
#
loop_
_entity_poly.entity_id
_entity_poly.type
_entity_poly.pdbx_seq_one_letter_code
_entity_poly.pdbx_strand_id
1 'polypeptide(L)'
;MGFEVAVVTAIFFISALVVGTFSYTALSTSSDLVNDAAAEQYQLQTSRMHTSVNIDYSVPAASGSIYELTVTLTNTGSETLRFDELNILIDGHLEPYTFNGTAAVWVPAETRSLTVAGLTGAGQHRVKVVTGNGVPAYDTYQV
;
A
#
# COMPACT_ATOMS: atom_id res chain seq x y z
N MET A 1 3.32 59.76 -31.10
CA MET A 1 4.11 58.91 -32.02
C MET A 1 5.25 58.17 -31.34
N GLY A 2 6.37 58.79 -30.91
CA GLY A 2 7.51 58.05 -30.32
C GLY A 2 7.34 57.61 -28.85
N PHE A 3 6.69 58.44 -28.03
CA PHE A 3 6.46 58.16 -26.61
C PHE A 3 5.48 57.00 -26.38
N GLU A 4 4.42 56.92 -27.18
CA GLU A 4 3.41 55.84 -27.07
C GLU A 4 4.00 54.47 -27.41
N VAL A 5 4.83 54.38 -28.46
CA VAL A 5 5.49 53.12 -28.84
C VAL A 5 6.47 52.64 -27.77
N ALA A 6 7.18 53.56 -27.11
CA ALA A 6 8.09 53.26 -26.02
C ALA A 6 7.36 52.74 -24.76
N VAL A 7 6.19 53.32 -24.43
CA VAL A 7 5.36 52.86 -23.30
C VAL A 7 4.79 51.46 -23.59
N VAL A 8 4.31 51.21 -24.80
CA VAL A 8 3.76 49.90 -25.18
C VAL A 8 4.84 48.82 -25.13
N THR A 9 6.04 49.07 -25.67
CA THR A 9 7.15 48.11 -25.60
C THR A 9 7.61 47.84 -24.16
N ALA A 10 7.63 48.86 -23.30
CA ALA A 10 7.94 48.68 -21.88
C ALA A 10 6.93 47.78 -21.16
N ILE A 11 5.63 47.95 -21.43
CA ILE A 11 4.57 47.10 -20.85
C ILE A 11 4.75 45.65 -21.29
N PHE A 12 4.95 45.39 -22.58
CA PHE A 12 5.19 44.02 -23.09
C PHE A 12 6.43 43.37 -22.49
N PHE A 13 7.51 44.15 -22.31
CA PHE A 13 8.74 43.64 -21.71
C PHE A 13 8.52 43.22 -20.25
N ILE A 14 7.81 44.04 -19.46
CA ILE A 14 7.47 43.71 -18.07
C ILE A 14 6.56 42.47 -18.03
N SER A 15 5.54 42.39 -18.89
CA SER A 15 4.67 41.21 -18.97
C SER A 15 5.45 39.93 -19.30
N ALA A 16 6.41 39.98 -20.23
CA ALA A 16 7.25 38.83 -20.56
C ALA A 16 8.13 38.39 -19.38
N LEU A 17 8.65 39.32 -18.59
CA LEU A 17 9.48 39.04 -17.42
C LEU A 17 8.66 38.38 -16.30
N VAL A 18 7.43 38.86 -16.10
CA VAL A 18 6.46 38.25 -15.17
C VAL A 18 6.11 36.82 -15.60
N VAL A 19 5.82 36.60 -16.90
CA VAL A 19 5.55 35.25 -17.44
C VAL A 19 6.76 34.32 -17.28
N GLY A 20 7.97 34.81 -17.52
CA GLY A 20 9.20 34.04 -17.31
C GLY A 20 9.39 33.60 -15.86
N THR A 21 9.01 34.46 -14.90
CA THR A 21 9.10 34.15 -13.47
C THR A 21 8.11 33.06 -13.07
N PHE A 22 6.85 33.16 -13.51
CA PHE A 22 5.85 32.11 -13.29
C PHE A 22 6.23 30.78 -13.96
N SER A 23 6.83 30.83 -15.15
CA SER A 23 7.24 29.64 -15.89
C SER A 23 8.35 28.87 -15.16
N TYR A 24 9.34 29.58 -14.61
CA TYR A 24 10.41 28.94 -13.84
C TYR A 24 9.88 28.26 -12.57
N THR A 25 9.03 28.95 -11.81
CA THR A 25 8.41 28.38 -10.59
C THR A 25 7.59 27.14 -10.93
N ALA A 26 6.78 27.19 -11.99
CA ALA A 26 5.99 26.03 -12.42
C ALA A 26 6.87 24.83 -12.80
N LEU A 27 7.98 25.07 -13.50
CA LEU A 27 8.94 24.03 -13.88
C LEU A 27 9.68 23.45 -12.67
N SER A 28 10.11 24.28 -11.72
CA SER A 28 10.82 23.81 -10.54
C SER A 28 9.90 22.96 -9.66
N THR A 29 8.69 23.44 -9.36
CA THR A 29 7.71 22.68 -8.57
C THR A 29 7.35 21.36 -9.24
N SER A 30 7.18 21.34 -10.57
CA SER A 30 6.91 20.10 -11.30
C SER A 30 8.08 19.12 -11.21
N SER A 31 9.32 19.62 -11.28
CA SER A 31 10.52 18.79 -11.17
C SER A 31 10.67 18.20 -9.77
N ASP A 32 10.43 19.00 -8.74
CA ASP A 32 10.46 18.56 -7.34
C ASP A 32 9.42 17.47 -7.09
N LEU A 33 8.17 17.67 -7.53
CA LEU A 33 7.10 16.66 -7.41
C LEU A 33 7.44 15.34 -8.10
N VAL A 34 8.04 15.39 -9.30
CA VAL A 34 8.45 14.18 -10.03
C VAL A 34 9.59 13.47 -9.31
N ASN A 35 10.56 14.22 -8.79
CA ASN A 35 11.69 13.65 -8.05
C ASN A 35 11.22 12.99 -6.74
N ASP A 36 10.33 13.64 -6.01
CA ASP A 36 9.75 13.10 -4.76
C ASP A 36 8.95 11.83 -5.04
N ALA A 37 8.09 11.84 -6.05
CA ALA A 37 7.33 10.65 -6.46
C ALA A 37 8.23 9.50 -6.91
N ALA A 38 9.31 9.80 -7.63
CA ALA A 38 10.29 8.79 -8.03
C ALA A 38 11.01 8.19 -6.82
N ALA A 39 11.43 9.03 -5.86
CA ALA A 39 12.08 8.58 -4.64
C ALA A 39 11.17 7.67 -3.80
N GLU A 40 9.89 8.05 -3.64
CA GLU A 40 8.89 7.23 -2.94
C GLU A 40 8.66 5.89 -3.66
N GLN A 41 8.57 5.91 -4.99
CA GLN A 41 8.45 4.69 -5.77
C GLN A 41 9.65 3.75 -5.57
N TYR A 42 10.89 4.27 -5.55
CA TYR A 42 12.08 3.46 -5.31
C TYR A 42 12.11 2.88 -3.89
N GLN A 43 11.69 3.65 -2.89
CA GLN A 43 11.55 3.17 -1.51
C GLN A 43 10.52 2.05 -1.40
N LEU A 44 9.34 2.21 -2.00
CA LEU A 44 8.30 1.17 -2.04
C LEU A 44 8.78 -0.10 -2.76
N GLN A 45 9.47 0.04 -3.89
CA GLN A 45 10.05 -1.10 -4.61
C GLN A 45 11.09 -1.83 -3.77
N THR A 46 11.96 -1.10 -3.07
CA THR A 46 12.96 -1.67 -2.17
C THR A 46 12.29 -2.42 -1.02
N SER A 47 11.32 -1.79 -0.34
CA SER A 47 10.56 -2.42 0.73
C SER A 47 9.85 -3.69 0.26
N ARG A 48 9.25 -3.70 -0.94
CA ARG A 48 8.63 -4.89 -1.53
C ARG A 48 9.63 -6.02 -1.76
N MET A 49 10.83 -5.72 -2.26
CA MET A 49 11.88 -6.73 -2.47
C MET A 49 12.37 -7.35 -1.17
N HIS A 50 12.39 -6.57 -0.08
CA HIS A 50 12.79 -7.01 1.25
C HIS A 50 11.65 -7.60 2.08
N THR A 51 10.42 -7.58 1.55
CA THR A 51 9.23 -8.14 2.21
C THR A 51 8.89 -9.49 1.63
N SER A 52 8.74 -10.48 2.51
CA SER A 52 8.26 -11.79 2.16
C SER A 52 7.40 -12.30 3.31
N VAL A 53 6.24 -12.86 2.99
CA VAL A 53 5.32 -13.42 3.97
C VAL A 53 4.90 -14.80 3.48
N ASN A 54 4.91 -15.75 4.40
CA ASN A 54 4.42 -17.09 4.17
C ASN A 54 3.17 -17.35 5.02
N ILE A 55 2.20 -18.06 4.45
CA ILE A 55 1.09 -18.64 5.22
C ILE A 55 1.52 -20.06 5.59
N ASP A 56 1.61 -20.34 6.88
CA ASP A 56 2.07 -21.64 7.37
C ASP A 56 0.92 -22.64 7.46
N TYR A 57 -0.24 -22.18 7.94
CA TYR A 57 -1.46 -22.98 8.01
C TYR A 57 -2.71 -22.11 8.12
N SER A 58 -3.77 -22.58 7.47
CA SER A 58 -5.11 -21.98 7.48
C SER A 58 -6.09 -23.01 8.05
N VAL A 59 -6.55 -22.79 9.28
CA VAL A 59 -7.39 -23.75 10.01
C VAL A 59 -8.79 -23.18 10.19
N PRO A 60 -9.81 -23.76 9.53
CA PRO A 60 -11.20 -23.40 9.80
C PRO A 60 -11.70 -24.08 11.08
N ALA A 61 -12.25 -23.28 12.00
CA ALA A 61 -13.02 -23.74 13.15
C ALA A 61 -14.50 -23.82 12.75
N ALA A 62 -14.94 -25.01 12.34
CA ALA A 62 -16.32 -25.23 11.93
C ALA A 62 -17.28 -25.20 13.13
N SER A 63 -18.28 -24.32 13.09
CA SER A 63 -19.39 -24.26 14.05
C SER A 63 -20.75 -24.29 13.34
N GLY A 64 -20.93 -25.23 12.41
CA GLY A 64 -22.14 -25.36 11.59
C GLY A 64 -22.00 -24.68 10.23
N SER A 65 -23.03 -23.95 9.78
CA SER A 65 -23.02 -23.25 8.47
C SER A 65 -22.14 -22.00 8.43
N ILE A 66 -21.70 -21.54 9.60
CA ILE A 66 -20.80 -20.40 9.79
C ILE A 66 -19.53 -20.93 10.48
N TYR A 67 -18.38 -20.46 10.03
CA TYR A 67 -17.09 -20.85 10.58
C TYR A 67 -16.17 -19.63 10.78
N GLU A 68 -15.16 -19.82 11.61
CA GLU A 68 -14.06 -18.88 11.77
C GLU A 68 -12.80 -19.46 11.14
N LEU A 69 -12.02 -18.65 10.45
CA LEU A 69 -10.74 -19.05 9.86
C LEU A 69 -9.60 -18.46 10.66
N THR A 70 -8.77 -19.31 11.26
CA THR A 70 -7.49 -18.89 11.85
C THR A 70 -6.37 -19.11 10.84
N VAL A 71 -5.74 -18.01 10.41
CA VAL A 71 -4.60 -18.04 9.49
C VAL A 71 -3.35 -17.73 10.29
N THR A 72 -2.36 -18.61 10.22
CA THR A 72 -1.04 -18.35 10.79
C THR A 72 -0.04 -18.03 9.71
N LEU A 73 0.66 -16.92 9.91
CA LEU A 73 1.61 -16.37 8.97
C LEU A 73 2.96 -16.16 9.62
N THR A 74 4.02 -16.30 8.83
CA THR A 74 5.40 -15.98 9.22
C THR A 74 5.96 -14.91 8.31
N ASN A 75 6.59 -13.89 8.91
CA ASN A 75 7.34 -12.89 8.16
C ASN A 75 8.71 -13.48 7.80
N THR A 76 8.85 -13.93 6.56
CA THR A 76 10.09 -14.50 6.02
C THR A 76 11.01 -13.44 5.40
N GLY A 77 10.56 -12.19 5.33
CA GLY A 77 11.32 -11.05 4.83
C GLY A 77 12.30 -10.48 5.86
N SER A 78 12.98 -9.40 5.47
CA SER A 78 13.87 -8.62 6.33
C SER A 78 13.23 -7.32 6.85
N GLU A 79 12.07 -6.94 6.31
CA GLU A 79 11.33 -5.76 6.76
C GLU A 79 10.42 -6.06 7.96
N THR A 80 10.30 -5.08 8.85
CA THR A 80 9.29 -5.12 9.91
C THR A 80 7.96 -4.68 9.31
N LEU A 81 6.93 -5.50 9.50
CA LEU A 81 5.59 -5.27 8.98
C LEU A 81 4.63 -4.86 10.08
N ARG A 82 3.42 -4.51 9.65
CA ARG A 82 2.32 -4.12 10.52
C ARG A 82 1.12 -5.03 10.29
N PHE A 83 0.70 -5.68 11.37
CA PHE A 83 -0.42 -6.62 11.37
C PHE A 83 -1.77 -5.92 11.26
N ASP A 84 -1.85 -4.62 11.51
CA ASP A 84 -3.06 -3.78 11.34
C ASP A 84 -3.20 -3.19 9.93
N GLU A 85 -2.16 -3.31 9.10
CA GLU A 85 -2.13 -2.82 7.71
C GLU A 85 -2.25 -3.97 6.69
N LEU A 86 -2.72 -5.14 7.13
CA LEU A 86 -2.97 -6.28 6.25
C LEU A 86 -4.36 -6.20 5.61
N ASN A 87 -4.47 -6.66 4.37
CA ASN A 87 -5.74 -6.90 3.70
C ASN A 87 -5.92 -8.40 3.47
N ILE A 88 -7.06 -8.93 3.88
CA ILE A 88 -7.36 -10.36 3.74
C ILE A 88 -8.50 -10.54 2.77
N LEU A 89 -8.26 -11.38 1.77
CA LEU A 89 -9.26 -11.73 0.78
C LEU A 89 -9.56 -13.22 0.86
N ILE A 90 -10.84 -13.55 0.96
CA ILE A 90 -11.34 -14.93 0.90
C ILE A 90 -12.20 -15.04 -0.35
N ASP A 91 -11.80 -15.93 -1.27
CA ASP A 91 -12.41 -16.09 -2.60
C ASP A 91 -12.58 -14.78 -3.39
N GLY A 92 -11.76 -13.78 -3.10
CA GLY A 92 -11.78 -12.46 -3.73
C GLY A 92 -12.59 -11.40 -2.99
N HIS A 93 -13.25 -11.73 -1.87
CA HIS A 93 -13.95 -10.78 -1.02
C HIS A 93 -13.05 -10.29 0.11
N LEU A 94 -13.05 -8.98 0.36
CA LEU A 94 -12.29 -8.37 1.46
C LEU A 94 -13.01 -8.64 2.77
N GLU A 95 -12.32 -9.30 3.70
CA GLU A 95 -12.89 -9.70 4.99
C GLU A 95 -12.21 -8.97 6.16
N PRO A 96 -12.98 -8.55 7.18
CA PRO A 96 -12.41 -8.01 8.40
C PRO A 96 -11.74 -9.13 9.21
N TYR A 97 -10.65 -8.81 9.89
CA TYR A 97 -9.93 -9.77 10.73
C TYR A 97 -9.61 -9.17 12.09
N THR A 98 -9.29 -10.07 13.00
CA THR A 98 -8.80 -9.77 14.34
C THR A 98 -7.47 -10.48 14.55
N PHE A 99 -6.61 -9.95 15.40
CA PHE A 99 -5.35 -10.59 15.76
C PHE A 99 -5.13 -10.51 17.27
N ASN A 100 -4.48 -11.53 17.81
CA ASN A 100 -4.15 -11.58 19.23
C ASN A 100 -2.78 -10.91 19.45
N GLY A 101 -2.78 -9.70 20.00
CA GLY A 101 -1.55 -9.00 20.39
C GLY A 101 -1.76 -7.53 20.71
N THR A 102 -1.05 -7.02 21.72
CA THR A 102 -1.10 -5.60 22.12
C THR A 102 -0.37 -4.69 21.13
N ALA A 103 0.61 -5.23 20.39
CA ALA A 103 1.41 -4.50 19.43
C ALA A 103 1.12 -4.97 18.02
N ALA A 104 0.78 -4.05 17.11
CA ALA A 104 0.58 -4.34 15.69
C ALA A 104 1.89 -4.56 14.93
N VAL A 105 3.05 -4.39 15.57
CA VAL A 105 4.37 -4.60 14.96
C VAL A 105 4.64 -6.09 14.79
N TRP A 106 5.13 -6.46 13.61
CA TRP A 106 5.44 -7.83 13.20
C TRP A 106 6.86 -7.92 12.65
N VAL A 107 7.78 -8.46 13.45
CA VAL A 107 9.21 -8.45 13.13
C VAL A 107 9.60 -9.61 12.19
N PRO A 108 10.74 -9.53 11.48
CA PRO A 108 11.28 -10.64 10.72
C PRO A 108 11.40 -11.93 11.54
N ALA A 109 11.11 -13.07 10.89
CA ALA A 109 11.08 -14.41 11.47
C ALA A 109 10.07 -14.63 12.61
N GLU A 110 9.16 -13.68 12.87
CA GLU A 110 8.07 -13.86 13.82
C GLU A 110 6.86 -14.53 13.15
N THR A 111 6.26 -15.50 13.84
CA THR A 111 5.02 -16.15 13.43
C THR A 111 3.85 -15.60 14.23
N ARG A 112 2.76 -15.23 13.56
CA ARG A 112 1.56 -14.69 14.18
C ARG A 112 0.29 -15.20 13.53
N SER A 113 -0.77 -15.23 14.32
CA SER A 113 -2.10 -15.68 13.87
C SER A 113 -3.09 -14.53 13.83
N LEU A 114 -3.93 -14.54 12.79
CA LEU A 114 -5.15 -13.75 12.69
C LEU A 114 -6.37 -14.65 12.59
N THR A 115 -7.54 -14.10 12.92
CA THR A 115 -8.82 -14.78 12.85
C THR A 115 -9.81 -13.94 12.05
N VAL A 116 -10.44 -14.57 11.07
CA VAL A 116 -11.55 -14.03 10.29
C VAL A 116 -12.82 -14.76 10.73
N ALA A 117 -13.82 -14.01 11.17
CA ALA A 117 -15.08 -14.58 11.67
C ALA A 117 -16.24 -14.34 10.70
N GLY A 118 -17.30 -15.14 10.81
CA GLY A 118 -18.53 -14.94 10.04
C GLY A 118 -18.48 -15.48 8.60
N LEU A 119 -17.55 -16.38 8.30
CA LEU A 119 -17.43 -16.97 6.98
C LEU A 119 -18.48 -18.04 6.76
N THR A 120 -18.95 -18.17 5.53
CA THR A 120 -19.97 -19.16 5.14
C THR A 120 -19.54 -19.89 3.88
N GLY A 121 -19.99 -21.13 3.74
CA GLY A 121 -19.62 -22.00 2.62
C GLY A 121 -19.09 -23.34 3.09
N ALA A 122 -18.92 -24.26 2.14
CA ALA A 122 -18.35 -25.58 2.36
C ALA A 122 -17.48 -25.96 1.16
N GLY A 123 -16.47 -26.79 1.39
CA GLY A 123 -15.54 -27.23 0.36
C GLY A 123 -14.24 -26.42 0.36
N GLN A 124 -13.62 -26.30 -0.81
CA GLN A 124 -12.31 -25.69 -0.95
C GLN A 124 -12.42 -24.18 -1.18
N HIS A 125 -11.75 -23.41 -0.35
CA HIS A 125 -11.71 -21.95 -0.37
C HIS A 125 -10.27 -21.45 -0.53
N ARG A 126 -10.12 -20.23 -1.04
CA ARG A 126 -8.82 -19.59 -1.25
C ARG A 126 -8.67 -18.39 -0.34
N VAL A 127 -7.56 -18.33 0.38
CA VAL A 127 -7.18 -17.16 1.17
C VAL A 127 -6.00 -16.46 0.51
N LYS A 128 -6.08 -15.13 0.46
CA LYS A 128 -5.00 -14.26 0.04
C LYS A 128 -4.80 -13.21 1.12
N VAL A 129 -3.58 -13.12 1.64
CA VAL A 129 -3.19 -12.06 2.58
C VAL A 129 -2.25 -11.11 1.86
N VAL A 130 -2.50 -9.82 1.95
CA VAL A 130 -1.71 -8.78 1.29
C VAL A 130 -1.18 -7.82 2.34
N THR A 131 0.13 -7.61 2.35
CA THR A 131 0.79 -6.64 3.24
C THR A 131 0.50 -5.20 2.79
N GLY A 132 0.71 -4.22 3.69
CA GLY A 132 0.52 -2.80 3.37
C GLY A 132 1.33 -2.30 2.17
N ASN A 133 2.52 -2.87 1.94
CA ASN A 133 3.34 -2.57 0.77
C ASN A 133 2.94 -3.36 -0.50
N GLY A 134 1.93 -4.23 -0.43
CA GLY A 134 1.32 -4.90 -1.58
C GLY A 134 1.90 -6.27 -1.93
N VAL A 135 2.69 -6.90 -1.05
CA VAL A 135 3.21 -8.27 -1.26
C VAL A 135 2.13 -9.28 -0.86
N PRO A 136 1.69 -10.17 -1.77
CA PRO A 136 0.66 -11.14 -1.47
C PRO A 136 1.23 -12.51 -1.05
N ALA A 137 0.56 -13.16 -0.10
CA ALA A 137 0.68 -14.57 0.22
C ALA A 137 -0.64 -15.29 -0.09
N TYR A 138 -0.56 -16.54 -0.54
CA TYR A 138 -1.72 -17.34 -0.95
C TYR A 138 -1.72 -18.68 -0.26
N ASP A 139 -2.91 -19.15 0.11
CA ASP A 139 -3.12 -20.49 0.61
C ASP A 139 -4.54 -20.97 0.25
N THR A 140 -4.77 -22.26 0.38
CA THR A 140 -6.09 -22.88 0.20
C THR A 140 -6.44 -23.68 1.43
N TYR A 141 -7.68 -23.55 1.89
CA TYR A 141 -8.19 -24.31 3.03
C TYR A 141 -9.49 -25.01 2.66
N GLN A 142 -9.83 -26.03 3.43
CA GLN A 142 -11.04 -26.82 3.23
C GLN A 142 -11.89 -26.77 4.50
N VAL A 143 -13.17 -26.44 4.32
CA VAL A 143 -14.20 -26.38 5.38
C VAL A 143 -15.09 -27.60 5.30
#